data_AF-A0A1V4Z9Z7-F1
#
_entry.id   AF-A0A1V4Z9Z7-F1
#
_cell.length_a   1.000
_cell.length_b   1.000
_cell.length_c   1.000
_cell.angle_alpha   90.00
_cell.angle_beta   90.00
_cell.angle_gamma   90.00
#
_symmetry.space_group_name_H-M   'P 1'
#
loop_
_entity.id
_entity.type
_entity.pdbx_description
1 polymer ?
#
loop_
_entity_poly.entity_id
_entity_poly.type
_entity_poly.pdbx_seq_one_letter_code
_entity_poly.pdbx_strand_id
1 'polypeptide(L)'
;MVLLLLLSVGTGLLASSVISAAPQAGTSYAFSTPIKAAHWKSNMPSSGEVLSSVPSQAKIDADFNMGPGNFISISKDGKEYGMGDTVLSSDKLSVTRRIDPNAPNGLYTVNYELCWPDGTCHIGQYQFAIQK
;
A
#
# COMPACT_ATOMS: atom_id res chain seq x y z
N MET A 1 -7.50 53.92 -50.94
CA MET A 1 -6.62 53.88 -49.75
C MET A 1 -6.31 52.41 -49.49
N VAL A 2 -5.06 52.02 -49.74
CA VAL A 2 -4.56 50.63 -49.73
C VAL A 2 -4.35 50.20 -48.28
N LEU A 3 -4.83 49.01 -47.89
CA LEU A 3 -4.42 48.40 -46.62
C LEU A 3 -3.91 46.98 -46.86
N LEU A 4 -2.62 46.82 -46.62
CA LEU A 4 -1.76 45.66 -46.87
C LEU A 4 -2.15 44.46 -45.98
N LEU A 5 -2.28 43.28 -46.61
CA LEU A 5 -2.14 41.99 -45.95
C LEU A 5 -0.66 41.75 -45.60
N LEU A 6 -0.37 41.38 -44.35
CA LEU A 6 0.89 40.78 -43.94
C LEU A 6 0.63 39.34 -43.48
N LEU A 7 0.96 38.38 -44.35
CA LEU A 7 1.09 36.97 -43.98
C LEU A 7 2.50 36.74 -43.42
N SER A 8 2.62 36.41 -42.15
CA SER A 8 3.85 35.88 -41.56
C SER A 8 3.79 34.35 -41.52
N VAL A 9 4.56 33.70 -42.38
CA VAL A 9 4.80 32.25 -42.36
C VAL A 9 5.89 31.97 -41.32
N GLY A 10 5.50 31.45 -40.16
CA GLY A 10 6.42 31.00 -39.11
C GLY A 10 6.80 29.54 -39.33
N THR A 11 7.99 29.28 -39.87
CA THR A 11 8.61 27.96 -39.94
C THR A 11 9.13 27.55 -38.56
N GLY A 12 8.33 26.81 -37.80
CA GLY A 12 8.73 26.19 -36.54
C GLY A 12 9.51 24.90 -36.77
N LEU A 13 10.81 24.90 -36.45
CA LEU A 13 11.67 23.71 -36.39
C LEU A 13 11.20 22.82 -35.21
N LEU A 14 10.67 21.64 -35.50
CA LEU A 14 10.35 20.62 -34.49
C LEU A 14 11.64 19.86 -34.12
N ALA A 15 12.30 20.27 -33.05
CA ALA A 15 13.39 19.50 -32.45
C ALA A 15 12.80 18.33 -31.65
N SER A 16 12.80 17.14 -32.25
CA SER A 16 12.43 15.89 -31.57
C SER A 16 13.53 15.50 -30.58
N SER A 17 13.36 15.86 -29.32
CA SER A 17 14.18 15.33 -28.22
C SER A 17 13.76 13.89 -27.92
N VAL A 18 14.55 12.93 -28.37
CA VAL A 18 14.48 11.55 -27.88
C VAL A 18 14.99 11.53 -26.43
N ILE A 19 14.07 11.64 -25.48
CA ILE A 19 14.36 11.45 -24.06
C ILE A 19 14.57 9.95 -23.86
N SER A 20 15.83 9.51 -23.87
CA SER A 20 16.20 8.18 -23.42
C SER A 20 16.03 8.15 -21.91
N ALA A 21 14.95 7.54 -21.44
CA ALA A 21 14.72 7.31 -20.02
C ALA A 21 15.77 6.30 -19.51
N ALA A 22 16.76 6.78 -18.77
CA ALA A 22 17.63 5.90 -18.00
C ALA A 22 16.76 5.08 -17.02
N PRO A 23 16.97 3.76 -16.88
CA PRO A 23 16.26 2.98 -15.88
C PRO A 23 16.54 3.59 -14.50
N GLN A 24 15.51 4.10 -13.82
CA GLN A 24 15.65 4.53 -12.43
C GLN A 24 16.12 3.32 -11.62
N ALA A 25 17.30 3.44 -11.00
CA ALA A 25 17.81 2.43 -10.09
C ALA A 25 16.76 2.23 -8.99
N GLY A 26 16.08 1.07 -9.02
CA GLY A 26 15.00 0.79 -8.09
C GLY A 26 15.50 0.85 -6.65
N THR A 27 14.74 1.51 -5.78
CA THR A 27 14.99 1.47 -4.34
C THR A 27 14.88 0.01 -3.88
N SER A 28 15.98 -0.53 -3.36
CA SER A 28 15.97 -1.85 -2.71
C SER A 28 15.45 -1.70 -1.28
N TYR A 29 14.48 -2.51 -0.89
CA TYR A 29 13.91 -2.54 0.46
C TYR A 29 14.47 -3.71 1.25
N ALA A 30 14.81 -3.47 2.52
CA ALA A 30 15.12 -4.52 3.49
C ALA A 30 13.92 -4.70 4.42
N PHE A 31 13.37 -5.91 4.47
CA PHE A 31 12.19 -6.23 5.27
C PHE A 31 12.57 -6.92 6.57
N SER A 32 11.83 -6.65 7.64
CA SER A 32 11.91 -7.42 8.87
C SER A 32 11.27 -8.81 8.72
N THR A 33 11.71 -9.75 9.55
CA THR A 33 11.02 -11.03 9.71
C THR A 33 9.64 -10.79 10.33
N PRO A 34 8.55 -11.29 9.74
CA PRO A 34 7.21 -11.06 10.28
C PRO A 34 7.00 -11.77 11.61
N ILE A 35 6.27 -11.12 12.52
CA ILE A 35 5.74 -11.72 13.74
C ILE A 35 4.34 -12.25 13.42
N LYS A 36 4.14 -13.55 13.58
CA LYS A 36 2.89 -14.23 13.26
C LYS A 36 2.13 -14.53 14.55
N ALA A 37 0.91 -14.00 14.67
CA ALA A 37 0.00 -14.40 15.75
C ALA A 37 -0.34 -15.89 15.64
N ALA A 38 -0.87 -16.48 16.72
CA ALA A 38 -1.43 -17.82 16.66
C ALA A 38 -2.48 -17.92 15.54
N HIS A 39 -2.62 -19.09 14.93
CA HIS A 39 -3.57 -19.34 13.84
C HIS A 39 -3.43 -18.45 12.59
N TRP A 40 -2.37 -17.64 12.49
CA TRP A 40 -2.08 -16.87 11.28
C TRP A 40 -1.86 -17.80 10.09
N LYS A 41 -2.53 -17.51 8.97
CA LYS A 41 -2.45 -18.29 7.74
C LYS A 41 -1.80 -17.52 6.60
N SER A 42 -2.27 -16.30 6.32
CA SER A 42 -1.76 -15.44 5.26
C SER A 42 -2.11 -13.98 5.48
N ASN A 43 -1.56 -13.10 4.65
CA ASN A 43 -1.84 -11.67 4.64
C ASN A 43 -1.84 -11.12 3.21
N MET A 44 -2.55 -10.00 3.01
CA MET A 44 -2.45 -9.17 1.82
C MET A 44 -2.27 -7.71 2.24
N PRO A 45 -1.29 -6.96 1.71
CA PRO A 45 -0.18 -7.43 0.87
C PRO A 45 0.64 -8.53 1.54
N SER A 46 1.35 -9.34 0.76
CA SER A 46 2.22 -10.38 1.30
C SER A 46 3.40 -9.77 2.05
N SER A 47 3.91 -10.47 3.08
CA SER A 47 5.11 -10.00 3.79
C SER A 47 6.31 -9.94 2.84
N GLY A 48 6.98 -8.79 2.77
CA GLY A 48 8.12 -8.56 1.88
C GLY A 48 7.75 -8.22 0.43
N GLU A 49 6.47 -8.01 0.14
CA GLU A 49 6.02 -7.65 -1.20
C GLU A 49 6.35 -6.19 -1.55
N VAL A 50 6.76 -5.94 -2.80
CA VAL A 50 6.91 -4.60 -3.38
C VAL A 50 5.80 -4.40 -4.41
N LEU A 51 4.90 -3.46 -4.15
CA LEU A 51 3.73 -3.18 -4.97
C LEU A 51 3.96 -1.98 -5.88
N SER A 52 3.46 -2.05 -7.12
CA SER A 52 3.48 -0.93 -8.08
C SER A 52 2.38 0.11 -7.86
N SER A 53 1.46 -0.14 -6.92
CA SER A 53 0.36 0.76 -6.59
C SER A 53 -0.07 0.60 -5.14
N VAL A 54 -0.88 1.54 -4.65
CA VAL A 54 -1.43 1.46 -3.29
C VAL A 54 -2.51 0.37 -3.26
N PRO A 55 -2.39 -0.65 -2.40
CA PRO A 55 -3.45 -1.65 -2.22
C PRO A 55 -4.65 -1.01 -1.52
N SER A 56 -5.87 -1.46 -1.84
CA SER A 56 -7.10 -0.88 -1.25
C SER A 56 -7.24 -1.17 0.26
N GLN A 57 -6.64 -2.25 0.75
CA GLN A 57 -6.71 -2.68 2.13
C GLN A 57 -5.55 -3.60 2.52
N ALA A 58 -5.28 -3.66 3.83
CA ALA A 58 -4.58 -4.76 4.47
C ALA A 58 -5.59 -5.82 4.89
N LYS A 59 -5.22 -7.10 4.78
CA LYS A 59 -6.00 -8.27 5.21
C LYS A 59 -5.11 -9.25 5.95
N ILE A 60 -5.59 -9.79 7.07
CA ILE A 60 -5.01 -10.95 7.74
C ILE A 60 -6.02 -12.09 7.67
N ASP A 61 -5.57 -13.27 7.27
CA ASP A 61 -6.33 -14.51 7.26
C ASP A 61 -5.84 -15.43 8.38
N ALA A 62 -6.78 -16.07 9.08
CA ALA A 62 -6.52 -17.05 10.12
C ALA A 62 -7.17 -18.40 9.78
N ASP A 63 -6.70 -19.47 10.42
CA ASP A 63 -7.33 -20.81 10.36
C ASP A 63 -8.21 -21.15 11.57
N PHE A 64 -8.47 -20.15 12.42
CA PHE A 64 -9.34 -20.23 13.58
C PHE A 64 -10.26 -19.01 13.67
N ASN A 65 -11.47 -19.21 14.17
CA ASN A 65 -12.47 -18.15 14.27
C ASN A 65 -11.99 -17.04 15.20
N MET A 66 -11.99 -15.80 14.72
CA MET A 66 -11.71 -14.62 15.53
C MET A 66 -12.96 -14.13 16.29
N GLY A 67 -12.73 -13.59 17.47
CA GLY A 67 -13.70 -12.86 18.30
C GLY A 67 -13.74 -11.36 17.97
N PRO A 68 -14.52 -10.57 18.72
CA PRO A 68 -14.48 -9.10 18.63
C PRO A 68 -13.16 -8.54 19.17
N GLY A 69 -12.83 -7.28 18.84
CA GLY A 69 -11.67 -6.57 19.40
C GLY A 69 -10.42 -6.56 18.52
N ASN A 70 -10.44 -7.20 17.35
CA ASN A 70 -9.30 -7.20 16.43
C ASN A 70 -8.92 -5.78 15.98
N PHE A 71 -7.63 -5.59 15.71
CA PHE A 71 -7.10 -4.29 15.29
C PHE A 71 -6.03 -4.45 14.20
N ILE A 72 -5.97 -3.47 13.31
CA ILE A 72 -4.89 -3.30 12.32
C ILE A 72 -4.48 -1.82 12.32
N SER A 73 -3.18 -1.55 12.32
CA SER A 73 -2.55 -0.25 12.04
C SER A 73 -1.58 -0.41 10.88
N ILE A 74 -1.62 0.52 9.93
CA ILE A 74 -0.71 0.54 8.77
C ILE A 74 0.08 1.85 8.85
N SER A 75 1.38 1.79 9.11
CA SER A 75 2.19 2.99 9.30
C SER A 75 3.47 3.01 8.46
N LYS A 76 3.92 4.24 8.15
CA LYS A 76 5.19 4.53 7.50
C LYS A 76 5.79 5.77 8.15
N ASP A 77 7.06 5.68 8.54
CA ASP A 77 7.81 6.76 9.20
C ASP A 77 7.06 7.37 10.41
N GLY A 78 6.40 6.51 11.19
CA GLY A 78 5.61 6.91 12.36
C GLY A 78 4.23 7.53 12.06
N LYS A 79 3.85 7.68 10.79
CA LYS A 79 2.53 8.17 10.37
C LYS A 79 1.60 7.02 10.02
N GLU A 80 0.37 7.08 10.51
CA GLU A 80 -0.72 6.14 10.17
C GLU A 80 -1.30 6.43 8.78
N TYR A 81 -1.53 5.37 8.02
CA TYR A 81 -2.13 5.35 6.68
C TYR A 81 -3.32 4.37 6.59
N GLY A 82 -3.67 3.67 7.66
CA GLY A 82 -4.92 2.91 7.74
C GLY A 82 -6.12 3.84 7.90
N MET A 83 -7.19 3.57 7.13
CA MET A 83 -8.42 4.36 7.14
C MET A 83 -9.62 3.55 7.65
N GLY A 84 -10.49 4.20 8.42
CA GLY A 84 -11.70 3.60 8.97
C GLY A 84 -11.42 2.50 10.00
N ASP A 85 -12.44 1.70 10.28
CA ASP A 85 -12.37 0.63 11.28
C ASP A 85 -11.73 -0.64 10.72
N THR A 86 -11.20 -1.46 11.63
CA THR A 86 -10.88 -2.86 11.34
C THR A 86 -12.18 -3.66 11.27
N VAL A 87 -12.36 -4.41 10.18
CA VAL A 87 -13.59 -5.17 9.91
C VAL A 87 -13.29 -6.66 10.00
N LEU A 88 -14.01 -7.36 10.87
CA LEU A 88 -14.02 -8.82 10.93
C LEU A 88 -14.99 -9.36 9.86
N SER A 89 -14.53 -10.31 9.03
CA SER A 89 -15.39 -10.95 8.04
C SER A 89 -16.50 -11.78 8.69
N SER A 90 -17.58 -12.03 7.95
CA SER A 90 -18.74 -12.77 8.46
C SER A 90 -18.44 -14.22 8.82
N ASP A 91 -17.48 -14.85 8.14
CA ASP A 91 -16.97 -16.19 8.46
C ASP A 91 -15.99 -16.20 9.64
N LYS A 92 -15.61 -15.01 10.12
CA LYS A 92 -14.66 -14.78 11.22
C LYS A 92 -13.25 -15.30 10.98
N LEU A 93 -12.88 -15.56 9.73
CA LEU A 93 -11.56 -16.09 9.35
C LEU A 93 -10.64 -15.02 8.75
N SER A 94 -11.12 -13.78 8.61
CA SER A 94 -10.26 -12.67 8.18
C SER A 94 -10.61 -11.35 8.86
N VAL A 95 -9.59 -10.49 9.01
CA VAL A 95 -9.75 -9.09 9.40
C VAL A 95 -9.14 -8.19 8.36
N THR A 96 -9.81 -7.08 8.05
CA THR A 96 -9.35 -6.11 7.05
C THR A 96 -9.31 -4.70 7.59
N ARG A 97 -8.48 -3.86 6.99
CA ARG A 97 -8.51 -2.41 7.19
C ARG A 97 -8.11 -1.70 5.91
N ARG A 98 -8.84 -0.65 5.54
CA ARG A 98 -8.55 0.13 4.32
C ARG A 98 -7.23 0.89 4.46
N ILE A 99 -6.57 1.13 3.34
CA ILE A 99 -5.33 1.92 3.27
C ILE A 99 -5.65 3.23 2.51
N ASP A 100 -5.05 4.34 2.96
CA ASP A 100 -5.19 5.64 2.29
C ASP A 100 -4.70 5.55 0.84
N PRO A 101 -5.56 5.80 -0.17
CA PRO A 101 -5.18 5.69 -1.57
C PRO A 101 -4.06 6.67 -1.98
N ASN A 102 -3.80 7.69 -1.16
CA ASN A 102 -2.72 8.66 -1.36
C ASN A 102 -1.43 8.29 -0.63
N ALA A 103 -1.33 7.08 -0.09
CA ALA A 103 -0.11 6.54 0.51
C ALA A 103 1.09 6.71 -0.46
N PRO A 104 2.18 7.38 -0.03
CA PRO A 104 3.36 7.60 -0.87
C PRO A 104 4.18 6.31 -1.06
N ASN A 105 5.15 6.34 -1.98
CA ASN A 105 6.14 5.26 -2.10
C ASN A 105 6.93 5.08 -0.78
N GLY A 106 7.32 3.85 -0.48
CA GLY A 106 8.20 3.51 0.63
C GLY A 106 7.79 2.24 1.38
N LEU A 107 8.48 1.98 2.49
CA LEU A 107 8.28 0.81 3.36
C LEU A 107 7.17 1.08 4.39
N TYR A 108 6.21 0.16 4.46
CA TYR A 108 5.09 0.19 5.39
C TYR A 108 5.21 -0.96 6.38
N THR A 109 4.84 -0.68 7.64
CA THR A 109 4.68 -1.69 8.68
C THR A 109 3.21 -1.84 8.99
N VAL A 110 2.72 -3.08 8.95
CA VAL A 110 1.39 -3.44 9.40
C VAL A 110 1.52 -4.10 10.76
N ASN A 111 1.03 -3.43 11.79
CA ASN A 111 0.90 -4.00 13.13
C ASN A 111 -0.56 -4.44 13.31
N TYR A 112 -0.78 -5.62 13.86
CA TYR A 112 -2.12 -6.15 14.04
C TYR A 112 -2.27 -6.91 15.35
N GLU A 113 -3.51 -7.03 15.79
CA GLU A 113 -3.94 -7.79 16.94
C GLU A 113 -5.14 -8.65 16.53
N LEU A 114 -5.01 -9.97 16.69
CA LEU A 114 -6.10 -10.93 16.46
C LEU A 114 -6.60 -11.41 17.82
N CYS A 115 -7.90 -11.26 18.06
CA CYS A 115 -8.55 -11.68 19.29
C CYS A 115 -9.39 -12.92 19.03
N TRP A 116 -9.32 -13.90 19.94
CA TRP A 116 -10.11 -15.12 19.88
C TRP A 116 -11.46 -14.96 20.58
N PRO A 117 -12.40 -15.90 20.41
CA PRO A 117 -13.73 -15.82 21.03
C PRO A 117 -13.70 -15.83 22.57
N ASP A 118 -12.60 -16.29 23.17
CA ASP A 118 -12.37 -16.25 24.63
C ASP A 118 -11.85 -14.88 25.13
N GLY A 119 -11.62 -13.93 24.22
CA GLY A 119 -11.13 -12.59 24.53
C GLY A 119 -9.61 -12.48 24.66
N THR A 120 -8.86 -13.57 24.49
CA THR A 120 -7.40 -13.50 24.41
C THR A 120 -6.97 -12.91 23.07
N CYS A 121 -5.97 -12.04 23.09
CA CYS A 121 -5.51 -11.34 21.90
C CYS A 121 -4.00 -11.53 21.68
N HIS A 122 -3.62 -11.66 20.42
CA HIS A 122 -2.25 -11.94 19.99
C HIS A 122 -1.79 -10.92 18.97
N ILE A 123 -0.63 -10.34 19.24
CA ILE A 123 -0.02 -9.35 18.36
C ILE A 123 0.74 -10.00 17.21
N GLY A 124 0.82 -9.29 16.10
CA GLY A 124 1.71 -9.63 15.00
C GLY A 124 2.10 -8.41 14.18
N GLN A 125 3.02 -8.63 13.26
CA GLN A 125 3.58 -7.59 12.41
C GLN A 125 4.07 -8.18 11.09
N TYR A 126 3.91 -7.42 10.00
CA TYR A 126 4.65 -7.66 8.76
C TYR A 126 4.93 -6.33 8.04
N GLN A 127 5.74 -6.39 6.98
CA GLN A 127 6.08 -5.24 6.16
C GLN A 127 5.81 -5.49 4.68
N PHE A 128 5.48 -4.42 3.95
CA PHE A 128 5.40 -4.38 2.49
C PHE A 128 5.90 -3.02 2.00
N ALA A 129 6.21 -2.88 0.72
CA ALA A 129 6.65 -1.61 0.15
C ALA A 129 5.76 -1.20 -1.03
N ILE A 130 5.65 0.11 -1.25
CA ILE A 130 5.01 0.70 -2.43
C ILE A 130 6.10 1.39 -3.26
N GLN A 131 6.16 1.07 -4.54
CA GLN A 131 7.07 1.66 -5.51
C GLN A 131 6.34 1.82 -6.85
N LYS A 132 5.61 2.93 -6.98
CA LYS A 132 4.97 3.39 -8.23
C LYS A 132 6.00 3.77 -9.28
#